data_AF-A0A353PKU7-F1
#
_entry.id   AF-A0A353PKU7-F1
#
_cell.length_a   1.000
_cell.length_b   1.000
_cell.length_c   1.000
_cell.angle_alpha   90.00
_cell.angle_beta   90.00
_cell.angle_gamma   90.00
#
_symmetry.space_group_name_H-M   'P 1'
#
loop_
_entity.id
_entity.type
_entity.pdbx_description
1 polymer ?
#
loop_
_entity_poly.entity_id
_entity_poly.type
_entity_poly.pdbx_seq_one_letter_code
_entity_poly.pdbx_strand_id
1 'polypeptide(L)' 'MVYQKDGIGNMLRLYIDRISGSESLKKLQSIENKADLPILKCEKCGLVIGVPMIYAPEKRLAFRLVRGAFKKEYLA' A
#
# COMPACT_ATOMS: atom_id res chain seq x y z
N MET A 1 -2.83 -2.63 9.25
CA MET A 1 -1.69 -2.29 8.38
C MET A 1 -0.95 -1.15 9.02
N VAL A 2 0.38 -1.24 9.09
CA VAL A 2 1.26 -0.14 9.48
C VAL A 2 2.01 0.32 8.23
N TYR A 3 2.25 1.62 8.10
CA TYR A 3 2.91 2.17 6.92
C TYR A 3 3.86 3.30 7.33
N GLN A 4 5.09 3.25 6.83
CA GLN A 4 6.05 4.33 7.00
C GLN A 4 5.79 5.40 5.93
N LYS A 5 5.24 6.55 6.35
CA LYS A 5 5.01 7.67 5.44
C LYS A 5 6.27 8.50 5.23
N ASP A 6 6.68 8.60 3.98
CA ASP A 6 7.77 9.49 3.56
C ASP A 6 7.20 10.89 3.22
N GLY A 7 7.83 11.94 3.74
CA GLY A 7 7.56 13.35 3.40
C GLY A 7 6.22 13.93 3.89
N ILE A 8 5.98 15.19 3.54
CA ILE A 8 4.75 15.94 3.85
C ILE A 8 3.67 15.72 2.78
N GLY A 9 2.39 15.98 3.12
CA GLY A 9 1.28 15.94 2.16
C GLY A 9 0.37 14.71 2.22
N ASN A 10 -0.54 14.63 1.24
CA ASN A 10 -1.60 13.62 1.17
C ASN A 10 -1.06 12.25 0.76
N MET A 11 -1.65 11.19 1.32
CA MET A 11 -1.29 9.82 0.98
C MET A 11 -2.06 9.40 -0.28
N LEU A 12 -1.38 9.35 -1.41
CA LEU A 12 -1.95 8.97 -2.71
C LEU A 12 -1.53 7.55 -3.13
N ARG A 13 -0.46 7.05 -2.51
CA ARG A 13 0.16 5.77 -2.82
C ARG A 13 0.77 5.15 -1.57
N LEU A 14 0.94 3.84 -1.58
CA LEU A 14 1.72 3.09 -0.59
C LEU A 14 2.82 2.32 -1.32
N TYR A 15 4.08 2.59 -1.02
CA TYR A 15 5.17 1.76 -1.53
C TYR A 15 5.18 0.43 -0.80
N ILE A 16 5.34 -0.67 -1.55
CA ILE A 16 5.22 -2.03 -0.99
C ILE A 16 6.27 -2.26 0.11
N ASP A 17 7.50 -1.81 -0.13
CA ASP A 17 8.64 -1.90 0.80
C ASP A 17 8.49 -1.04 2.07
N ARG A 18 7.49 -0.15 2.12
CA ARG A 18 7.15 0.67 3.29
C ARG A 18 5.95 0.14 4.08
N ILE A 19 5.30 -0.92 3.61
CA ILE A 19 4.16 -1.57 4.29
C ILE A 19 4.68 -2.54 5.35
N SER A 20 4.20 -2.41 6.57
CA SER A 20 4.51 -3.32 7.67
C SER A 20 3.24 -3.73 8.44
N GLY A 21 3.39 -4.55 9.48
CA GLY A 21 2.29 -5.05 10.31
C GLY A 21 2.19 -6.57 10.30
N SER A 22 1.01 -7.10 9.97
CA SER A 22 0.73 -8.53 9.94
C SER A 22 1.62 -9.28 8.94
N GLU A 23 1.80 -10.57 9.18
CA GLU A 23 2.63 -11.44 8.33
C GLU A 23 2.10 -11.48 6.88
N SER A 24 0.78 -11.39 6.69
CA SER A 24 0.15 -11.30 5.36
C SER A 24 0.64 -10.09 4.56
N LEU A 25 0.83 -8.95 5.22
CA LEU A 25 1.28 -7.72 4.57
C LEU A 25 2.78 -7.72 4.31
N LYS A 26 3.58 -8.32 5.19
CA LYS A 26 5.03 -8.47 4.98
C LYS A 26 5.35 -9.32 3.75
N LYS A 27 4.55 -10.35 3.47
CA LYS A 27 4.68 -11.17 2.25
C LYS A 27 4.50 -10.37 0.96
N LEU A 28 3.88 -9.20 0.99
CA LEU A 28 3.81 -8.36 -0.21
C LEU A 28 5.20 -7.84 -0.61
N GLN A 29 6.13 -7.69 0.34
CA GLN A 29 7.48 -7.18 0.07
C GLN A 29 8.35 -8.16 -0.72
N SER A 30 8.02 -9.46 -0.76
CA SER A 30 8.74 -10.44 -1.58
C SER A 30 8.26 -10.46 -3.03
N ILE A 31 7.25 -9.64 -3.40
CA ILE A 31 6.73 -9.59 -4.76
C ILE A 31 7.54 -8.59 -5.57
N GLU A 32 8.13 -9.05 -6.67
CA GLU A 32 8.99 -8.23 -7.54
C GLU A 32 8.25 -7.67 -8.76
N ASN A 33 7.14 -8.29 -9.17
CA ASN A 33 6.37 -7.87 -10.34
C ASN A 33 5.00 -7.32 -9.98
N LYS A 34 4.58 -6.27 -10.68
CA LYS A 34 3.24 -5.66 -10.53
C LYS A 34 2.12 -6.66 -10.82
N ALA A 35 2.32 -7.58 -11.75
CA ALA A 35 1.31 -8.56 -12.17
C ALA A 35 0.95 -9.54 -11.05
N ASP A 36 1.89 -9.80 -10.14
CA ASP A 36 1.74 -10.74 -9.03
C ASP A 36 1.16 -10.06 -7.78
N LEU A 37 1.08 -8.72 -7.77
CA LEU A 37 0.49 -7.98 -6.66
C LEU A 37 -1.04 -8.11 -6.66
N PRO A 38 -1.64 -8.52 -5.54
CA PRO A 38 -3.10 -8.54 -5.42
C PRO A 38 -3.66 -7.11 -5.33
N ILE A 39 -4.95 -6.95 -5.63
CA ILE A 39 -5.66 -5.72 -5.28
C ILE A 39 -5.67 -5.56 -3.76
N LEU A 40 -5.27 -4.38 -3.27
CA LEU A 40 -5.28 -4.10 -1.85
C LEU A 40 -6.73 -3.91 -1.38
N LYS A 41 -7.22 -4.85 -0.57
CA LYS A 41 -8.57 -4.84 -0.01
C LYS A 41 -8.53 -4.83 1.52
N CYS A 42 -9.56 -4.28 2.13
CA CYS A 42 -9.79 -4.43 3.56
C CYS A 42 -10.12 -5.90 3.88
N GLU A 43 -9.34 -6.55 4.75
CA GLU A 43 -9.58 -7.95 5.15
C GLU A 43 -10.94 -8.14 5.85
N LYS A 44 -11.51 -7.09 6.46
CA LYS A 44 -12.79 -7.16 7.20
C LYS A 44 -14.04 -6.99 6.31
N CYS A 45 -14.01 -6.07 5.36
CA CYS A 45 -15.20 -5.71 4.56
C CYS A 45 -15.03 -5.87 3.06
N GLY A 46 -13.83 -6.26 2.58
CA GLY A 46 -13.55 -6.46 1.16
C GLY A 46 -13.43 -5.17 0.33
N LEU A 47 -13.63 -3.99 0.95
CA LEU A 47 -13.51 -2.70 0.27
C LEU A 47 -12.15 -2.57 -0.41
N VAL A 48 -12.15 -2.14 -1.68
CA VAL A 48 -10.92 -1.87 -2.43
C VAL A 48 -10.28 -0.58 -1.92
N ILE A 49 -9.09 -0.71 -1.34
CA ILE A 49 -8.30 0.40 -0.80
C ILE A 49 -7.33 0.92 -1.84
N GLY A 50 -6.78 0.05 -2.69
CA GLY A 50 -5.82 0.45 -3.71
C GLY A 50 -5.58 -0.60 -4.78
N VAL A 51 -5.00 -0.16 -5.90
CA VAL A 51 -4.69 -1.01 -7.06
C VAL A 51 -3.17 -1.04 -7.32
N PRO A 52 -2.60 -2.19 -7.72
CA PRO A 52 -1.18 -2.30 -8.02
C PRO A 52 -0.73 -1.32 -9.10
N MET A 53 0.42 -0.69 -8.90
CA MET A 53 1.06 0.20 -9.86
C MET A 53 2.59 0.12 -9.74
N ILE A 54 3.27 0.55 -10.80
CA ILE A 54 4.69 0.92 -10.72
C ILE A 54 4.73 2.45 -10.68
N TYR A 55 5.35 3.01 -9.66
CA TYR A 55 5.61 4.44 -9.61
C TYR A 55 6.79 4.78 -10.52
N ALA A 56 6.48 5.25 -11.72
CA ALA A 56 7.46 5.43 -12.79
C ALA A 56 8.71 6.24 -12.41
N PRO A 57 8.64 7.37 -11.67
CA PRO A 57 9.82 8.15 -11.30
C PRO A 57 10.86 7.37 -10.48
N GLU A 58 10.43 6.45 -9.62
CA GLU A 58 11.34 5.67 -8.76
C GLU A 58 11.45 4.20 -9.21
N LYS A 59 10.68 3.79 -10.23
CA LYS A 59 10.49 2.38 -10.65
C LYS A 59 10.11 1.45 -9.49
N ARG A 60 9.41 1.97 -8.49
CA ARG A 60 9.03 1.22 -7.28
C ARG A 60 7.62 0.68 -7.36
N LEU A 61 7.43 -0.54 -6.87
CA LEU A 61 6.10 -1.12 -6.69
C LEU A 61 5.32 -0.38 -5.61
N ALA A 62 4.07 -0.10 -5.91
CA ALA A 62 3.17 0.60 -5.01
C ALA A 62 1.72 0.19 -5.24
N PHE A 63 0.86 0.54 -4.28
CA PHE A 63 -0.57 0.65 -4.51
C PHE A 63 -0.95 2.10 -4.77
N ARG A 64 -1.70 2.35 -5.84
CA ARG A 64 -2.44 3.61 -6.03
C ARG A 64 -3.67 3.56 -5.15
N LEU A 65 -3.81 4.51 -4.22
CA LEU A 65 -4.92 4.51 -3.27
C LEU A 65 -6.20 5.07 -3.88
N VAL A 66 -7.32 4.45 -3.52
CA VAL A 66 -8.66 4.95 -3.82
C VAL A 66 -9.00 6.04 -2.80
N ARG A 67 -9.32 7.25 -3.29
CA ARG A 67 -9.65 8.39 -2.43
C ARG A 67 -10.89 8.09 -1.60
N GLY A 68 -10.83 8.34 -0.30
CA GLY A 68 -11.94 8.10 0.64
C GLY A 68 -12.09 6.65 1.11
N ALA A 69 -11.35 5.69 0.56
CA ALA A 69 -11.46 4.28 0.95
C ALA A 69 -10.70 3.91 2.24
N PHE A 70 -9.97 4.86 2.83
CA PHE A 70 -9.15 4.62 4.02
C PHE A 70 -9.05 5.88 4.89
N LYS A 71 -8.74 5.66 6.17
CA LYS A 71 -8.34 6.69 7.13
C LYS A 71 -6.95 6.36 7.65
N LYS A 72 -6.14 7.40 7.87
CA LYS A 72 -4.83 7.28 8.52
C LYS A 72 -4.97 7.54 10.02
N GLU A 73 -4.20 6.80 10.80
CA GLU A 73 -4.02 7.00 12.23
C GLU A 73 -2.51 6.98 12.49
N TYR A 74 -2.06 7.86 13.38
CA TYR A 74 -0.64 7.97 13.73
C TYR A 74 -0.39 7.12 14.97
N LEU A 75 0.60 6.24 14.92
CA LEU A 75 1.08 5.55 16.10
C LEU A 75 1.82 6.56 16.98
N ALA A 76 1.56 6.52 18.29
CA ALA A 76 2.22 7.35 19.29
C ALA A 76 3.65 6.88 19.56
#